data_AF-A0A246Q8D3-F1
#
_entry.id   AF-A0A246Q8D3-F1
#
_cell.length_a   1.000
_cell.length_b   1.000
_cell.length_c   1.000
_cell.angle_alpha   90.00
_cell.angle_beta   90.00
_cell.angle_gamma   90.00
#
_symmetry.space_group_name_H-M   'P 1'
#
loop_
_entity.id
_entity.type
_entity.pdbx_description
1 polymer ?
#
loop_
_entity_poly.entity_id
_entity_poly.type
_entity_poly.pdbx_seq_one_letter_code
_entity_poly.pdbx_strand_id
1 'polypeptide(L)'
;MELLLELYPDAAARHGFLLRAHELLSADRVALQDAMARRDHVSARELAHRIQGTAAFLNGAREITQKLFSRLNLALARANATRTISGGEPVLAYLSDLEVALLNAAEDLGAQPRTG
;
A
#
# COMPACT_ATOMS: atom_id res chain seq x y z
N MET A 1 -13.09 -0.79 -7.83
CA MET A 1 -13.23 0.44 -8.63
C MET A 1 -14.61 1.10 -8.45
N GLU A 2 -15.70 0.34 -8.34
CA GLU A 2 -17.05 0.87 -8.05
C GLU A 2 -17.12 1.72 -6.77
N LEU A 3 -16.51 1.27 -5.66
CA LEU A 3 -16.47 2.04 -4.42
C LEU A 3 -15.85 3.45 -4.56
N LEU A 4 -14.85 3.62 -5.44
CA LEU A 4 -14.25 4.93 -5.68
C LEU A 4 -15.16 5.83 -6.52
N LEU A 5 -15.93 5.26 -7.44
CA LEU A 5 -16.93 5.99 -8.22
C LEU A 5 -18.10 6.43 -7.35
N GLU A 6 -18.46 5.64 -6.34
CA GLU A 6 -19.51 5.98 -5.35
C GLU A 6 -19.06 7.08 -4.40
N LEU A 7 -17.83 7.01 -3.88
CA LEU A 7 -17.32 7.98 -2.89
C LEU A 7 -16.84 9.29 -3.53
N TYR A 8 -16.34 9.23 -4.76
CA TYR A 8 -15.80 10.37 -5.49
C TYR A 8 -16.41 10.39 -6.91
N PRO A 9 -17.60 10.99 -7.09
CA PRO A 9 -18.26 11.03 -8.40
C PRO A 9 -17.54 11.95 -9.40
N ASP A 10 -16.77 12.92 -8.92
CA ASP A 10 -15.96 13.82 -9.74
C ASP A 10 -14.59 13.22 -10.13
N ALA A 11 -14.19 13.40 -11.38
CA ALA A 11 -12.93 12.89 -11.92
C ALA A 11 -11.70 13.58 -11.29
N ALA A 12 -11.78 14.88 -11.01
CA ALA A 12 -10.68 15.60 -10.38
C ALA A 12 -10.50 15.16 -8.91
N ALA A 13 -11.60 14.93 -8.20
CA ALA A 13 -11.58 14.35 -6.85
C ALA A 13 -10.99 12.93 -6.83
N ARG A 14 -11.36 12.06 -7.79
CA ARG A 14 -10.74 10.73 -7.93
C ARG A 14 -9.25 10.81 -8.21
N HIS A 15 -8.84 11.67 -9.14
CA HIS A 15 -7.44 11.91 -9.45
C HIS A 15 -6.65 12.36 -8.21
N GLY A 16 -7.15 13.37 -7.49
CA GLY A 16 -6.52 13.85 -6.26
C GLY A 16 -6.44 12.78 -5.17
N PHE A 17 -7.49 11.96 -5.01
CA PHE A 17 -7.49 10.83 -4.10
C PHE A 17 -6.40 9.81 -4.44
N LEU A 18 -6.28 9.41 -5.71
CA LEU A 18 -5.31 8.40 -6.15
C LEU A 18 -3.87 8.87 -5.96
N LEU A 19 -3.57 10.13 -6.32
CA LEU A 19 -2.26 10.72 -6.06
C LEU A 19 -1.93 10.73 -4.57
N ARG A 20 -2.90 11.12 -3.73
CA ARG A 20 -2.68 11.15 -2.28
C ARG A 20 -2.49 9.74 -1.70
N ALA A 21 -3.24 8.76 -2.20
CA ALA A 21 -3.09 7.37 -1.82
C ALA A 21 -1.70 6.83 -2.19
N HIS A 22 -1.22 7.15 -3.40
CA HIS A 22 0.14 6.82 -3.85
C HIS A 22 1.20 7.44 -2.93
N GLU A 23 1.12 8.74 -2.63
CA GLU A 23 2.08 9.42 -1.74
C GLU A 23 2.16 8.77 -0.36
N LEU A 24 1.00 8.49 0.25
CA LEU A 24 0.93 7.86 1.57
C LEU A 24 1.49 6.44 1.55
N LEU A 25 1.12 5.65 0.55
CA LEU A 25 1.60 4.27 0.42
C LEU A 25 3.11 4.21 0.20
N SER A 26 3.64 5.10 -0.65
CA SER A 26 5.07 5.20 -0.94
C SER A 26 5.87 5.59 0.30
N ALA A 27 5.42 6.62 1.03
CA ALA A 27 6.06 7.04 2.28
C ALA A 27 6.06 5.90 3.31
N ASP A 28 4.95 5.18 3.44
CA ASP A 28 4.83 4.07 4.37
C ASP A 28 5.70 2.87 3.97
N ARG A 29 5.79 2.54 2.68
CA ARG A 29 6.65 1.46 2.17
C ARG A 29 8.12 1.76 2.46
N VAL A 30 8.58 2.98 2.18
CA VAL A 30 9.95 3.41 2.47
C VAL A 30 10.22 3.33 3.98
N ALA A 31 9.31 3.85 4.81
CA ALA A 31 9.45 3.79 6.26
C ALA A 31 9.50 2.34 6.78
N LEU A 32 8.70 1.43 6.21
CA LEU A 32 8.71 0.01 6.56
C LEU A 32 10.05 -0.64 6.21
N GLN A 33 10.54 -0.39 4.99
CA GLN A 33 11.84 -0.88 4.53
C GLN A 33 12.97 -0.41 5.46
N ASP A 34 12.97 0.86 5.84
CA ASP A 34 13.96 1.44 6.75
C ASP A 34 13.85 0.88 8.17
N ALA A 35 12.64 0.68 8.70
CA ALA A 35 12.43 0.07 10.00
C ALA A 35 12.93 -1.38 10.02
N MET A 36 12.66 -2.15 8.96
CA MET A 36 13.18 -3.52 8.80
C MET A 36 14.71 -3.54 8.72
N ALA A 37 15.32 -2.63 7.96
CA ALA A 37 16.77 -2.52 7.82
C ALA A 37 17.46 -2.20 9.16
N ARG A 38 16.85 -1.30 9.95
CA ARG A 38 17.30 -0.94 11.30
C ARG A 38 16.94 -1.96 12.37
N ARG A 39 16.20 -3.02 12.03
CA ARG A 39 15.66 -4.03 12.96
C ARG A 39 14.77 -3.42 14.05
N ASP A 40 14.13 -2.30 13.74
CA ASP A 40 13.11 -1.69 14.60
C ASP A 40 11.78 -2.44 14.42
N HIS A 41 11.66 -3.55 15.14
CA HIS A 41 10.50 -4.45 15.03
C HIS A 41 9.19 -3.81 15.51
N VAL A 42 9.25 -2.82 16.40
CA VAL A 42 8.07 -2.11 16.90
C VAL A 42 7.51 -1.22 15.80
N SER A 43 8.33 -0.32 15.28
CA SER A 43 7.92 0.57 14.18
C SER A 43 7.51 -0.23 12.94
N ALA A 44 8.27 -1.28 12.59
CA ALA A 44 7.95 -2.12 11.44
C ALA A 44 6.59 -2.83 11.59
N ARG A 45 6.19 -3.22 12.82
CA ARG A 45 4.89 -3.85 13.07
C ARG A 45 3.74 -2.85 12.94
N GLU A 46 3.90 -1.64 13.48
CA GLU A 46 2.89 -0.59 13.34
C GLU A 46 2.69 -0.19 11.88
N LEU A 47 3.79 -0.02 11.15
CA LEU A 47 3.79 0.26 9.71
C LEU A 47 3.14 -0.88 8.93
N ALA A 48 3.54 -2.14 9.17
CA ALA A 48 2.95 -3.29 8.49
C ALA A 48 1.44 -3.38 8.70
N HIS A 49 0.95 -3.11 9.92
CA HIS A 49 -0.48 -3.11 10.20
C HIS A 49 -1.24 -2.01 9.45
N ARG A 50 -0.72 -0.77 9.49
CA ARG A 50 -1.31 0.38 8.78
C ARG A 50 -1.35 0.16 7.27
N ILE A 51 -0.23 -0.28 6.70
CA ILE A 51 -0.11 -0.54 5.27
C ILE A 51 -1.06 -1.67 4.84
N GLN A 52 -1.17 -2.75 5.62
CA GLN A 52 -2.08 -3.85 5.32
C GLN A 52 -3.53 -3.36 5.19
N GLY A 53 -3.98 -2.48 6.10
CA GLY A 53 -5.31 -1.87 6.03
C GLY A 53 -5.49 -0.99 4.79
N THR A 54 -4.50 -0.14 4.52
CA THR A 54 -4.50 0.78 3.37
C THR A 54 -4.53 0.02 2.04
N ALA A 55 -3.65 -0.96 1.87
CA ALA A 55 -3.60 -1.78 0.67
C ALA A 55 -4.90 -2.56 0.45
N ALA A 56 -5.44 -3.18 1.50
CA ALA A 56 -6.72 -3.91 1.45
C ALA A 56 -7.90 -3.02 1.04
N PHE A 57 -7.88 -1.75 1.44
CA PHE A 57 -8.90 -0.77 1.05
C PHE A 57 -8.73 -0.37 -0.43
N LEU A 58 -7.52 -0.04 -0.85
CA LEU A 58 -7.23 0.46 -2.20
C LEU A 58 -7.48 -0.60 -3.28
N ASN A 59 -7.13 -1.86 -3.01
CA ASN A 59 -7.25 -2.94 -3.99
C ASN A 59 -8.60 -3.70 -3.91
N GLY A 60 -9.41 -3.48 -2.87
CA GLY A 60 -10.63 -4.24 -2.61
C GLY A 60 -10.42 -5.73 -2.31
N ALA A 61 -9.19 -6.18 -2.02
CA ALA A 61 -8.77 -7.56 -1.90
C ALA A 61 -8.21 -7.88 -0.50
N ARG A 62 -9.02 -7.57 0.52
CA ARG A 62 -8.68 -7.73 1.95
C ARG A 62 -8.07 -9.08 2.30
N GLU A 63 -8.67 -10.18 1.86
CA GLU A 63 -8.19 -11.53 2.19
C GLU A 63 -6.81 -11.83 1.59
N ILE A 64 -6.57 -11.38 0.36
CA ILE A 64 -5.29 -11.57 -0.34
C ILE A 64 -4.21 -10.74 0.38
N THR A 65 -4.50 -9.48 0.70
CA THR A 65 -3.58 -8.61 1.43
C THR A 65 -3.25 -9.16 2.82
N GLN A 66 -4.24 -9.68 3.56
CA GLN A 66 -4.00 -10.31 4.87
C GLN A 66 -3.09 -11.53 4.76
N LYS A 67 -3.34 -12.41 3.78
CA LYS A 67 -2.51 -13.60 3.54
C LYS A 67 -1.07 -13.21 3.21
N LEU A 68 -0.86 -12.20 2.37
CA LEU A 68 0.46 -11.71 2.00
C LEU A 68 1.25 -11.20 3.22
N PHE A 69 0.61 -10.39 4.08
CA PHE A 69 1.26 -9.80 5.25
C PHE A 69 1.48 -10.79 6.40
N SER A 70 0.80 -11.95 6.40
CA SER A 70 0.84 -12.92 7.51
C SER A 70 2.25 -13.36 7.89
N ARG A 71 3.13 -13.61 6.89
CA ARG A 71 4.51 -14.06 7.13
C ARG A 71 5.37 -12.97 7.74
N LEU A 72 5.27 -11.75 7.22
CA LEU A 72 5.96 -10.58 7.77
C LEU A 72 5.50 -10.31 9.21
N ASN A 73 4.19 -10.27 9.45
CA ASN A 73 3.62 -10.03 10.78
C ASN A 73 4.08 -11.07 11.80
N LEU A 74 4.13 -12.36 11.41
CA LEU A 74 4.64 -13.42 12.28
C LEU A 74 6.13 -13.26 12.58
N ALA A 75 6.93 -12.86 11.59
CA ALA A 75 8.37 -12.63 11.76
C ALA A 75 8.65 -11.44 12.70
N LEU A 76 7.92 -10.33 12.51
CA LEU A 76 8.00 -9.14 13.34
C LEU A 76 7.56 -9.42 14.79
N ALA A 77 6.47 -10.18 14.98
CA ALA A 77 6.01 -10.57 16.31
C ALA A 77 7.04 -11.42 17.09
N ARG A 78 7.94 -12.11 16.38
CA ARG A 78 8.99 -12.95 16.96
C ARG A 78 10.37 -12.27 17.00
N ALA A 79 10.46 -10.99 16.61
CA ALA A 79 11.73 -10.26 16.46
C ALA A 79 12.80 -11.04 15.67
N ASN A 80 12.38 -11.81 14.65
CA ASN A 80 13.29 -12.64 13.87
C ASN A 80 13.78 -11.86 12.64
N ALA A 81 14.98 -11.29 12.72
CA ALA A 81 15.52 -10.45 11.65
C ALA A 81 15.60 -11.13 10.29
N THR A 82 16.14 -12.37 10.22
CA THR A 82 16.26 -13.11 8.96
C THR A 82 14.90 -13.36 8.32
N ARG A 83 13.90 -13.77 9.13
CA ARG A 83 12.54 -14.01 8.64
C ARG A 83 11.79 -12.72 8.33
N THR A 84 12.17 -11.61 8.95
CA THR A 84 11.62 -10.28 8.65
C THR A 84 12.00 -9.89 7.24
N ILE A 85 13.28 -10.03 6.87
CA ILE A 85 13.77 -9.74 5.51
C ILE A 85 13.04 -10.65 4.50
N SER A 86 13.12 -11.97 4.67
CA SER A 86 12.51 -12.91 3.71
C SER A 86 10.98 -12.81 3.64
N GLY A 87 10.34 -12.43 4.74
CA GLY A 87 8.89 -12.24 4.81
C GLY A 87 8.44 -10.89 4.26
N GLY A 88 9.31 -9.89 4.27
CA GLY A 88 9.01 -8.54 3.81
C GLY A 88 9.29 -8.31 2.33
N GLU A 89 10.20 -9.05 1.69
CA GLU A 89 10.44 -8.95 0.24
C GLU A 89 9.16 -9.06 -0.61
N PRO A 90 8.28 -10.08 -0.41
CA PRO A 90 7.04 -10.17 -1.18
C PRO A 90 6.06 -9.03 -0.86
N VAL A 91 6.08 -8.51 0.37
CA VAL A 91 5.26 -7.38 0.79
C VAL A 91 5.71 -6.12 0.10
N LEU A 92 7.01 -5.82 0.10
CA LEU A 92 7.57 -4.63 -0.53
C LEU A 92 7.36 -4.64 -2.05
N ALA A 93 7.55 -5.80 -2.71
CA ALA A 93 7.27 -5.94 -4.14
C ALA A 93 5.80 -5.65 -4.47
N TYR A 94 4.88 -6.26 -3.72
CA TYR A 94 3.45 -6.02 -3.87
C TYR A 94 3.05 -4.55 -3.67
N LEU A 95 3.67 -3.86 -2.71
CA LEU A 95 3.42 -2.44 -2.47
C LEU A 95 3.94 -1.56 -3.61
N SER A 96 5.12 -1.86 -4.15
CA SER A 96 5.64 -1.18 -5.34
C SER A 96 4.71 -1.35 -6.55
N ASP A 97 4.17 -2.56 -6.78
CA ASP A 97 3.22 -2.81 -7.87
C ASP A 97 1.92 -2.02 -7.67
N LEU A 98 1.43 -1.93 -6.43
CA LEU A 98 0.25 -1.14 -6.09
C LEU A 98 0.50 0.36 -6.26
N GLU A 99 1.68 0.87 -5.90
CA GLU A 99 2.08 2.27 -6.17
C GLU A 99 2.02 2.60 -7.66
N VAL A 100 2.59 1.73 -8.51
CA VAL A 100 2.55 1.89 -9.97
C VAL A 100 1.11 1.87 -10.48
N ALA A 101 0.28 0.94 -9.99
CA ALA A 101 -1.12 0.86 -10.40
C ALA A 101 -1.92 2.12 -10.03
N LEU A 102 -1.66 2.71 -8.85
CA LEU A 102 -2.31 3.96 -8.42
C LEU A 102 -1.91 5.13 -9.30
N LEU A 103 -0.62 5.23 -9.66
CA LEU A 103 -0.13 6.30 -10.51
C LEU A 103 -0.71 6.20 -11.92
N ASN A 104 -0.67 5.01 -12.52
CA ASN A 104 -1.27 4.78 -13.84
C ASN A 104 -2.77 5.11 -13.84
N ALA A 105 -3.51 4.70 -12.81
CA ALA A 105 -4.93 5.02 -12.68
C ALA A 105 -5.19 6.53 -12.53
N ALA A 106 -4.29 7.26 -11.87
CA ALA A 106 -4.37 8.72 -11.79
C ALA A 106 -4.11 9.36 -13.17
N GLU A 107 -3.07 8.93 -13.88
CA GLU A 107 -2.73 9.43 -15.22
C GLU A 107 -3.87 9.20 -16.22
N ASP A 108 -4.46 8.00 -16.22
CA ASP A 108 -5.61 7.65 -17.07
C ASP A 108 -6.81 8.57 -16.82
N LEU A 109 -7.06 8.96 -15.58
CA LEU A 109 -8.13 9.91 -15.22
C LEU A 109 -7.79 11.35 -15.59
N GLY A 110 -6.51 11.73 -15.54
CA GLY A 110 -6.03 13.06 -15.94
C GLY A 110 -6.02 13.27 -17.46
N ALA A 111 -5.84 12.18 -18.22
CA ALA A 111 -5.82 12.20 -19.68
C ALA A 111 -7.22 12.22 -20.34
N GLN A 112 -8.29 11.95 -19.58
CA GLN A 112 -9.65 12.06 -20.11
C GLN A 112 -9.99 13.53 -20.41
N PRO A 113 -10.45 13.86 -21.64
CA PRO A 113 -10.82 15.22 -21.98
C PRO A 113 -11.94 15.70 -21.05
N ARG A 114 -11.79 16.94 -20.54
CA ARG A 114 -12.85 17.63 -19.78
C ARG A 114 -14.02 17.89 -20.72
N THR A 115 -14.87 16.91 -20.93
CA THR A 115 -16.18 17.13 -21.56
C THR A 115 -17.07 17.76 -20.49
N GLY A 116 -17.03 19.10 -20.46
CA GLY A 116 -18.05 19.96 -19.87
C GLY A 116 -18.89 20.58 -20.99
#